data_AF-A0A6V1PJS4-F1
#
_entry.id   AF-A0A6V1PJS4-F1
#
_cell.length_a   1.000
_cell.length_b   1.000
_cell.length_c   1.000
_cell.angle_alpha   90.00
_cell.angle_beta   90.00
_cell.angle_gamma   90.00
#
_symmetry.space_group_name_H-M   'P 1'
#
loop_
_entity.id
_entity.type
_entity.pdbx_description
1 polymer ?
#
loop_
_entity_poly.entity_id
_entity_poly.type
_entity_poly.pdbx_seq_one_letter_code
_entity_poly.pdbx_strand_id
1 'polypeptide(L)'
;MSLQSLRHVARACTVASRAGRLSVLRGGGVGDRPFARTIAPVSKLHEEHELVWDDGVAAEACLDFDVPEVPSHKGLAWLMGGFGFFGTVMGLVSLSDPAAKCTTAPRSTVLPFNGLKVELGGQPCDTENEDDEDEEED
;
A
#
# COMPACT_ATOMS: atom_id res chain seq x y z
N MET A 1 -45.39 29.20 -35.83
CA MET A 1 -44.29 28.28 -35.48
C MET A 1 -43.12 29.10 -34.96
N SER A 2 -42.49 28.64 -33.87
CA SER A 2 -41.19 29.08 -33.29
C SER A 2 -41.16 30.43 -32.55
N LEU A 3 -41.37 30.49 -31.22
CA LEU A 3 -40.49 30.15 -30.08
C LEU A 3 -39.28 31.09 -29.86
N GLN A 4 -39.54 32.11 -29.04
CA GLN A 4 -38.79 32.50 -27.83
C GLN A 4 -37.27 32.25 -27.82
N SER A 5 -36.49 33.34 -27.81
CA SER A 5 -35.08 33.32 -27.43
C SER A 5 -34.91 34.02 -26.07
N LEU A 6 -34.50 33.22 -25.08
CA LEU A 6 -34.30 33.57 -23.68
C LEU A 6 -33.14 34.57 -23.50
N ARG A 7 -33.40 35.61 -22.69
CA ARG A 7 -32.38 36.49 -22.12
C ARG A 7 -31.88 35.91 -20.80
N HIS A 8 -30.59 35.59 -20.71
CA HIS A 8 -29.96 35.15 -19.46
C HIS A 8 -29.66 36.35 -18.55
N VAL A 9 -30.27 36.36 -17.37
CA VAL A 9 -30.01 37.31 -16.29
C VAL A 9 -28.84 36.78 -15.44
N ALA A 10 -27.77 37.55 -15.38
CA ALA A 10 -26.63 37.30 -14.50
C ALA A 10 -27.04 37.51 -13.03
N ARG A 11 -26.86 36.49 -12.19
CA ARG A 11 -26.92 36.61 -10.73
C ARG A 11 -25.52 36.47 -10.16
N ALA A 12 -24.88 37.61 -9.92
CA ALA A 12 -23.72 37.70 -9.04
C ALA A 12 -24.22 37.63 -7.59
N CYS A 13 -23.80 36.61 -6.84
CA CYS A 13 -24.05 36.53 -5.40
C CYS A 13 -22.71 36.72 -4.69
N THR A 14 -22.45 37.95 -4.25
CA THR A 14 -21.36 38.29 -3.33
C THR A 14 -21.82 37.98 -1.90
N VAL A 15 -21.22 36.97 -1.27
CA VAL A 15 -21.32 36.80 0.19
C VAL A 15 -19.92 36.97 0.76
N ALA A 16 -19.64 38.19 1.19
CA ALA A 16 -18.47 38.53 1.99
C ALA A 16 -18.88 38.66 3.47
N SER A 17 -18.00 38.13 4.32
CA SER A 17 -17.73 38.55 5.71
C SER A 17 -18.82 38.39 6.79
N ARG A 18 -18.62 37.37 7.63
CA ARG A 18 -18.66 37.55 9.10
C ARG A 18 -17.45 36.88 9.74
N ALA A 19 -16.40 37.67 9.93
CA ALA A 19 -15.34 37.39 10.87
C ALA A 19 -15.84 37.68 12.30
N GLY A 20 -15.36 36.91 13.27
CA GLY A 20 -15.13 37.42 14.63
C GLY A 20 -15.95 36.77 15.75
N ARG A 21 -15.18 36.19 16.68
CA ARG A 21 -15.45 36.05 18.12
C ARG A 21 -16.15 34.77 18.57
N LEU A 22 -15.37 33.70 18.66
CA LEU A 22 -15.52 32.72 19.74
C LEU A 22 -14.15 32.30 20.31
N SER A 23 -13.30 33.29 20.62
CA SER A 23 -11.91 33.06 21.05
C SER A 23 -11.66 33.36 22.53
N VAL A 24 -12.67 33.31 23.41
CA VAL A 24 -12.51 33.77 24.81
C VAL A 24 -12.92 32.75 25.89
N LEU A 25 -13.49 31.59 25.56
CA LEU A 25 -13.84 30.58 26.59
C LEU A 25 -12.91 29.37 26.70
N ARG A 26 -11.88 29.27 25.86
CA ARG A 26 -10.86 28.21 25.95
C ARG A 26 -9.53 28.84 26.33
N GLY A 27 -9.15 28.72 27.60
CA GLY A 27 -7.77 28.99 28.01
C GLY A 27 -6.80 28.19 27.15
N GLY A 28 -5.82 28.87 26.56
CA GLY A 28 -4.68 28.28 25.86
C GLY A 28 -4.70 28.43 24.33
N GLY A 29 -3.89 29.39 23.86
CA GLY A 29 -3.08 29.33 22.62
C GLY A 29 -3.79 29.25 21.27
N VAL A 30 -3.44 30.18 20.37
CA VAL A 30 -3.66 30.03 18.92
C VAL A 30 -2.63 29.03 18.39
N GLY A 31 -3.05 27.78 18.23
CA GLY A 31 -2.25 26.71 17.64
C GLY A 31 -3.10 25.44 17.58
N ASP A 32 -2.85 24.60 16.56
CA ASP A 32 -3.45 23.26 16.52
C ASP A 32 -3.00 22.51 17.77
N ARG A 33 -3.95 22.19 18.64
CA ARG A 33 -3.68 21.35 19.80
C ARG A 33 -3.47 19.93 19.29
N PRO A 34 -2.43 19.22 19.73
CA PRO A 34 -2.16 17.86 19.24
C PRO A 34 -3.26 16.87 19.60
N PHE A 35 -4.19 17.21 20.52
CA PHE A 35 -5.27 16.33 20.93
C PHE A 35 -6.62 17.07 21.07
N ALA A 36 -7.69 16.42 20.62
CA ALA A 36 -9.06 16.85 20.84
C ALA A 36 -9.42 16.70 22.33
N ARG A 37 -9.86 17.81 22.95
CA ARG A 37 -10.24 17.83 24.37
C ARG A 37 -11.74 17.65 24.53
N THR A 38 -12.14 16.82 25.49
CA THR A 38 -13.53 16.65 25.92
C THR A 38 -14.09 17.97 26.45
N ILE A 39 -15.42 18.12 26.38
CA ILE A 39 -16.11 19.33 26.86
C ILE A 39 -16.04 19.31 28.40
N ALA A 40 -15.70 20.46 28.99
CA ALA A 40 -15.66 20.58 30.44
C ALA A 40 -17.05 20.27 31.05
N PRO A 41 -17.11 19.56 32.19
CA PRO A 41 -18.37 19.18 32.81
C PRO A 41 -19.16 20.43 33.21
N VAL A 42 -20.44 20.47 32.83
CA VAL A 42 -21.33 21.61 33.09
C VAL A 42 -21.88 21.56 34.52
N SER A 43 -21.94 20.38 35.12
CA SER A 43 -22.39 20.15 36.49
C SER A 43 -21.26 19.68 37.39
N LYS A 44 -21.41 19.86 38.69
CA LYS A 44 -20.49 19.29 39.70
C LYS A 44 -20.46 17.76 39.53
N LEU A 45 -19.25 17.19 39.49
CA LEU A 45 -19.05 15.74 39.44
C LEU A 45 -19.64 15.07 40.68
N HIS A 46 -20.15 13.85 40.50
CA HIS A 46 -20.65 13.03 41.60
C HIS A 46 -19.49 12.63 42.53
N GLU A 47 -19.78 12.36 43.81
CA GLU A 47 -18.73 12.07 44.81
C GLU A 47 -17.97 10.77 44.47
N GLU A 48 -18.67 9.77 43.94
CA GLU A 48 -18.07 8.50 43.49
C GLU A 48 -17.25 8.61 42.20
N HIS A 49 -17.24 9.78 41.55
CA HIS A 49 -16.48 10.00 40.30
C HIS A 49 -14.99 10.29 40.56
N GLU A 50 -14.55 10.27 41.81
CA GLU A 50 -13.14 10.49 42.18
C GLU A 50 -12.19 9.37 41.76
N LEU A 51 -12.71 8.16 41.47
CA LEU A 51 -11.92 7.03 40.95
C LEU A 51 -11.84 6.99 39.41
N VAL A 52 -12.58 7.85 38.71
CA VAL A 52 -12.54 7.93 37.25
C VAL A 52 -11.48 8.95 36.86
N TRP A 53 -10.34 8.46 36.38
CA TRP A 53 -9.29 9.32 35.85
C TRP A 53 -9.71 9.87 34.48
N ASP A 54 -10.00 11.17 34.41
CA ASP A 54 -10.28 11.90 33.17
C ASP A 54 -9.12 12.88 32.90
N ASP A 55 -8.28 12.59 31.90
CA ASP A 55 -7.18 13.49 31.51
C ASP A 55 -7.67 14.67 30.63
N GLY A 56 -8.96 14.71 30.31
CA GLY A 56 -9.60 15.72 29.47
C GLY A 56 -9.25 15.60 27.98
N VAL A 57 -8.66 14.48 27.56
CA VAL A 57 -8.43 14.07 26.17
C VAL A 57 -9.46 13.00 25.81
N ALA A 58 -9.97 13.04 24.58
CA ALA A 58 -10.87 11.99 24.10
C ALA A 58 -10.17 10.63 24.19
N ALA A 59 -10.80 9.66 24.86
CA ALA A 59 -10.34 8.27 24.83
C ALA A 59 -10.24 7.84 23.35
N GLU A 60 -9.07 7.35 22.94
CA GLU A 60 -8.77 6.88 21.57
C GLU A 60 -8.64 7.96 20.47
N ALA A 61 -8.24 9.19 20.82
CA ALA A 61 -7.98 10.24 19.81
C ALA A 61 -6.99 9.83 18.70
N CYS A 62 -6.03 8.95 19.02
CA CYS A 62 -5.08 8.43 18.05
C CYS A 62 -5.74 7.64 16.91
N LEU A 63 -6.89 7.00 17.14
CA LEU A 63 -7.61 6.18 16.17
C LEU A 63 -8.72 6.97 15.48
N ASP A 64 -9.44 7.82 16.22
CA ASP A 64 -10.61 8.53 15.72
C ASP A 64 -10.31 9.90 15.07
N PHE A 65 -9.19 10.55 15.43
CA PHE A 65 -8.85 11.89 14.90
C PHE A 65 -7.50 11.93 14.16
N ASP A 66 -6.52 11.15 14.58
CA ASP A 66 -5.14 11.24 14.07
C ASP A 66 -4.78 10.22 12.98
N VAL A 67 -5.63 9.22 12.72
CA VAL A 67 -5.46 8.39 11.53
C VAL A 67 -6.02 9.18 10.34
N PRO A 68 -5.20 9.75 9.45
CA PRO A 68 -5.72 10.19 8.17
C PRO A 68 -6.38 8.98 7.53
N GLU A 69 -7.69 9.03 7.29
CA GLU A 69 -8.42 7.96 6.62
C GLU A 69 -7.66 7.59 5.35
N VAL A 70 -6.89 6.50 5.39
CA VAL A 70 -6.19 6.01 4.21
C VAL A 70 -7.28 5.37 3.39
N PRO A 71 -7.70 6.00 2.28
CA PRO A 71 -8.80 5.46 1.52
C PRO A 71 -8.36 4.11 0.95
N SER A 72 -9.27 3.14 0.89
CA SER A 72 -8.94 1.75 0.53
C SER A 72 -8.20 1.62 -0.81
N HIS A 73 -8.43 2.54 -1.74
CA HIS A 73 -7.71 2.60 -3.02
C HIS A 73 -6.21 2.89 -2.86
N LYS A 74 -5.79 3.69 -1.86
CA LYS A 74 -4.37 3.90 -1.57
C LYS A 74 -3.73 2.63 -1.04
N GLY A 75 -4.42 1.90 -0.15
CA GLY A 75 -3.96 0.59 0.31
C GLY A 75 -3.79 -0.40 -0.85
N LEU A 76 -4.78 -0.47 -1.74
CA LEU A 76 -4.72 -1.30 -2.94
C LEU A 76 -3.61 -0.86 -3.92
N ALA A 77 -3.40 0.45 -4.09
CA ALA A 77 -2.31 0.98 -4.93
C ALA A 77 -0.93 0.59 -4.39
N TRP A 78 -0.72 0.65 -3.07
CA TRP A 78 0.53 0.19 -2.44
C TRP A 78 0.71 -1.33 -2.54
N LEU A 79 -0.36 -2.10 -2.40
CA LEU A 79 -0.33 -3.55 -2.59
C LEU A 79 0.06 -3.91 -4.02
N MET A 80 -0.62 -3.33 -5.01
CA MET A 80 -0.32 -3.53 -6.43
C MET A 80 1.06 -2.98 -6.81
N GLY A 81 1.49 -1.87 -6.21
CA GLY A 81 2.85 -1.35 -6.38
C GLY A 81 3.92 -2.31 -5.86
N GLY A 82 3.70 -2.92 -4.69
CA GLY A 82 4.58 -3.96 -4.14
C GLY A 82 4.69 -5.18 -5.05
N PHE A 83 3.55 -5.76 -5.46
CA PHE A 83 3.53 -6.89 -6.39
C PHE A 83 4.15 -6.54 -7.75
N GLY A 84 3.86 -5.35 -8.28
CA GLY A 84 4.45 -4.86 -9.52
C GLY A 84 5.97 -4.72 -9.43
N PHE A 85 6.49 -4.16 -8.35
CA PHE A 85 7.93 -4.05 -8.12
C PHE A 85 8.61 -5.42 -8.11
N PHE A 86 8.14 -6.36 -7.29
CA PHE A 86 8.75 -7.70 -7.24
C PHE A 86 8.58 -8.46 -8.56
N GLY A 87 7.44 -8.34 -9.23
CA GLY A 87 7.22 -8.94 -10.55
C GLY A 87 8.19 -8.38 -11.61
N THR A 88 8.43 -7.07 -11.63
CA THR A 88 9.38 -6.45 -12.57
C THR A 88 10.83 -6.85 -12.27
N VAL A 89 11.24 -6.89 -11.00
CA VAL A 89 12.58 -7.36 -10.60
C VAL A 89 12.77 -8.82 -11.01
N MET A 90 11.78 -9.68 -10.75
CA MET A 90 11.83 -11.09 -11.17
C MET A 90 11.93 -11.19 -12.69
N GLY A 91 11.12 -10.46 -13.44
CA GLY A 91 11.17 -10.46 -14.91
C GLY A 91 12.55 -10.05 -15.45
N LEU A 92 13.15 -8.99 -14.89
CA LEU A 92 14.50 -8.55 -15.27
C LEU A 92 15.56 -9.61 -14.94
N VAL A 93 15.45 -10.28 -13.79
CA VAL A 93 16.38 -11.35 -13.40
C VAL A 93 16.20 -12.57 -14.30
N SER A 94 14.98 -12.93 -14.69
CA SER A 94 14.71 -14.06 -15.60
C SER A 94 15.30 -13.88 -16.99
N LEU A 95 15.49 -12.63 -17.45
CA LEU A 95 16.19 -12.36 -18.72
C LEU A 95 17.71 -12.51 -18.60
N SER A 96 18.25 -12.55 -17.39
CA SER A 96 19.66 -12.83 -17.17
C SER A 96 19.85 -14.32 -17.02
N ASP A 97 20.72 -14.93 -17.82
CA ASP A 97 21.14 -16.31 -17.57
C ASP A 97 22.12 -16.37 -16.38
N PRO A 98 21.73 -16.98 -15.23
CA PRO A 98 22.64 -17.19 -14.12
C PRO A 98 23.60 -18.37 -14.37
N ALA A 99 23.22 -19.32 -15.22
CA ALA A 99 24.03 -20.51 -15.50
C ALA A 99 25.30 -20.14 -16.26
N ALA A 100 25.20 -19.27 -17.28
CA ALA A 100 26.37 -18.74 -18.00
C ALA A 100 27.34 -17.92 -17.11
N LYS A 101 26.87 -17.39 -15.97
CA LYS A 101 27.72 -16.64 -15.02
C LYS A 101 28.47 -17.55 -14.05
N CYS A 102 28.08 -18.81 -13.96
CA CYS A 102 28.75 -19.79 -13.12
C CYS A 102 30.00 -20.32 -13.85
N THR A 103 31.17 -20.16 -13.26
CA THR A 103 32.43 -20.72 -13.80
C THR A 103 32.61 -22.20 -13.50
N THR A 104 31.71 -22.79 -12.73
CA THR A 104 31.78 -24.19 -12.29
C THR A 104 31.07 -25.06 -13.31
N ALA A 105 31.75 -26.11 -13.79
CA ALA A 105 31.13 -27.09 -14.67
C ALA A 105 29.90 -27.72 -14.00
N PRO A 106 28.80 -27.94 -14.75
CA PRO A 106 27.61 -28.54 -14.20
C PRO A 106 27.90 -29.98 -13.75
N ARG A 107 27.20 -30.42 -12.70
CA ARG A 107 27.42 -31.75 -12.11
C ARG A 107 27.19 -32.88 -13.12
N SER A 108 26.31 -32.67 -14.10
CA SER A 108 26.06 -33.61 -15.20
C SER A 108 27.31 -33.94 -16.01
N THR A 109 28.21 -32.98 -16.24
CA THR A 109 29.47 -33.19 -16.99
C THR A 109 30.51 -33.98 -16.19
N VAL A 110 30.43 -33.97 -14.86
CA VAL A 110 31.42 -34.64 -13.98
C VAL A 110 31.00 -36.07 -13.63
N LEU A 111 29.70 -36.37 -13.68
CA LEU A 111 29.19 -37.69 -13.34
C LEU A 111 29.48 -38.69 -14.46
N PRO A 112 30.05 -39.87 -14.15
CA PRO A 112 30.28 -40.92 -15.15
C PRO A 112 28.95 -41.52 -15.64
N PHE A 113 28.99 -42.36 -16.67
CA PHE A 113 27.82 -43.11 -17.16
C PHE A 113 26.61 -42.23 -17.50
N ASN A 114 26.83 -41.20 -18.32
CA ASN A 114 25.80 -40.25 -18.78
C ASN A 114 24.92 -39.72 -17.62
N GLY A 115 25.56 -39.14 -16.60
CA GLY A 115 24.85 -38.53 -15.47
C GLY A 115 24.18 -39.52 -14.50
N LEU A 116 24.60 -40.80 -14.46
CA LEU A 116 23.94 -41.86 -13.67
C LEU A 116 22.43 -42.01 -13.99
N LYS A 117 21.99 -41.65 -15.22
CA LYS A 117 20.57 -41.64 -15.61
C LYS A 117 19.84 -42.94 -15.24
N VAL A 118 20.45 -44.10 -15.49
CA VAL A 118 19.89 -45.43 -15.16
C VAL A 118 19.75 -45.64 -13.64
N GLU A 119 20.76 -45.24 -12.86
CA GLU A 119 20.76 -45.40 -11.40
C GLU A 119 19.78 -44.43 -10.70
N LEU A 120 19.47 -43.30 -11.34
CA LEU A 120 18.46 -42.33 -10.90
C LEU A 120 17.03 -42.72 -11.35
N GLY A 121 16.85 -43.88 -11.96
CA GLY A 121 15.55 -44.42 -12.36
C GLY A 121 15.17 -44.22 -13.83
N GLY A 122 16.12 -43.78 -14.67
CA GLY A 122 15.97 -43.74 -16.12
C GLY A 122 15.89 -45.15 -16.73
N GLN A 123 15.17 -45.29 -17.84
CA GLN A 123 15.01 -46.57 -18.50
C GLN A 123 16.30 -46.93 -19.27
N PRO A 124 16.65 -48.22 -19.32
CA PRO A 124 17.90 -48.68 -19.94
C PRO A 124 17.90 -48.60 -21.48
N CYS A 125 16.78 -48.28 -22.12
CA CYS A 125 16.63 -48.27 -23.57
C CYS A 125 16.73 -46.90 -24.24
N ASP A 126 16.80 -45.80 -23.47
CA ASP A 126 16.73 -44.43 -24.01
C ASP A 126 18.13 -43.79 -24.18
N THR A 127 19.19 -44.59 -24.25
CA THR A 127 20.58 -44.11 -24.05
C THR A 127 21.23 -43.51 -25.30
N GLU A 128 20.56 -43.47 -26.45
CA GLU A 128 21.21 -43.18 -27.75
C GLU A 128 20.64 -42.02 -28.58
N ASN A 129 19.61 -41.26 -28.13
CA ASN A 129 18.90 -40.35 -29.05
C ASN A 129 18.90 -38.84 -28.67
N GLU A 130 19.67 -38.38 -27.69
CA GLU A 130 19.62 -36.95 -27.28
C GLU A 130 20.78 -36.10 -27.84
N ASP A 131 21.80 -36.69 -28.47
CA ASP A 131 22.96 -35.91 -28.98
C ASP A 131 22.76 -35.37 -30.42
N ASP A 132 21.67 -35.74 -31.11
CA ASP A 132 21.42 -35.36 -32.53
C ASP A 132 20.39 -34.24 -32.73
N GLU A 133 19.65 -33.80 -31.69
CA GLU A 133 18.56 -32.82 -31.85
C GLU A 133 18.97 -31.35 -31.60
N ASP A 134 20.18 -31.08 -31.09
CA ASP A 134 20.63 -29.73 -30.73
C ASP A 134 21.41 -28.98 -31.86
N GLU A 135 21.56 -29.56 -33.06
CA GLU A 135 22.30 -28.94 -34.18
C GLU A 135 21.44 -28.29 -35.28
N GLU A 136 20.09 -28.29 -35.19
CA GLU A 136 19.23 -27.70 -36.25
C GLU A 136 18.29 -26.59 -35.76
N GLU A 137 18.80 -25.49 -35.20
CA GLU A 137 18.09 -24.19 -35.23
C GLU A 137 19.09 -23.02 -35.44
N ASP A 138 19.38 -22.72 -36.72
CA ASP A 138 19.92 -21.43 -37.21
C ASP A 138 18.79 -20.41 -37.47
#